data_AF-F8IDD6-F1
#
_entry.id   AF-F8IDD6-F1
#
_cell.length_a   1.000
_cell.length_b   1.000
_cell.length_c   1.000
_cell.angle_alpha   90.00
_cell.angle_beta   90.00
_cell.angle_gamma   90.00
#
_symmetry.space_group_name_H-M   'P 1'
#
loop_
_entity.id
_entity.type
_entity.pdbx_description
1 polymer ?
#
loop_
_entity_poly.entity_id
_entity_poly.type
_entity_poly.pdbx_seq_one_letter_code
_entity_poly.pdbx_strand_id
1 'polypeptide(L)' 'MQANDTVWVVVQWWPRDDFPPLIEVFGQRTLAEYDTKRKRDQEPESRVIMQEASVRQW' A
#
# COMPACT_ATOMS: atom_id res chain seq x y z
N MET A 1 -9.72 26.35 -0.84
CA MET A 1 -10.03 24.93 -1.11
C MET A 1 -8.91 24.13 -0.48
N GLN A 2 -9.19 23.37 0.58
CA GLN A 2 -8.23 22.43 1.16
C GLN A 2 -8.09 21.29 0.13
N ALA A 3 -6.91 21.13 -0.46
CA ALA A 3 -6.61 19.93 -1.21
C ALA A 3 -6.64 18.77 -0.20
N ASN A 4 -7.61 17.88 -0.33
CA ASN A 4 -7.50 16.59 0.35
C ASN A 4 -6.33 15.88 -0.34
N ASP A 5 -5.19 15.77 0.34
CA ASP A 5 -4.05 15.05 -0.20
C ASP A 5 -4.45 13.57 -0.30
N THR A 6 -4.67 13.10 -1.54
CA THR A 6 -4.88 11.69 -1.84
C THR A 6 -3.54 10.97 -1.78
N VAL A 7 -3.51 9.85 -1.08
CA VAL A 7 -2.38 8.93 -1.01
C VAL A 7 -2.82 7.53 -1.40
N TRP A 8 -1.86 6.71 -1.78
CA TRP A 8 -2.06 5.29 -2.08
C TRP A 8 -1.30 4.47 -1.05
N VAL A 9 -2.01 3.60 -0.35
CA VAL A 9 -1.49 2.74 0.71
C VAL A 9 -1.33 1.34 0.14
N VAL A 10 -0.13 0.78 0.21
CA VAL A 10 0.15 -0.61 -0.13
C VAL A 10 0.34 -1.36 1.18
N VAL A 11 -0.46 -2.41 1.38
CA VAL A 11 -0.42 -3.27 2.56
C VAL A 11 0.00 -4.67 2.11
N GLN A 12 1.06 -5.21 2.72
CA GLN A 12 1.56 -6.56 2.50
C GLN A 12 1.54 -7.34 3.82
N TRP A 13 1.03 -8.57 3.81
CA TRP A 13 1.09 -9.46 4.97
C TRP A 13 1.26 -10.92 4.55
N TRP A 14 1.89 -11.71 5.41
CA TRP A 14 2.16 -13.13 5.18
C TRP A 14 1.17 -13.96 6.01
N PRO A 15 0.15 -14.60 5.41
CA PRO A 15 -0.94 -15.24 6.16
C PRO A 15 -0.52 -16.37 7.09
N ARG A 16 0.70 -16.88 6.94
CA ARG A 16 1.24 -18.01 7.71
C ARG A 16 2.22 -17.58 8.79
N ASP A 17 2.60 -16.30 8.81
CA ASP A 17 3.57 -15.77 9.74
C ASP A 17 2.92 -14.77 10.69
N ASP A 18 3.40 -14.71 11.92
CA ASP A 18 2.87 -13.84 12.98
C ASP A 18 3.53 -12.44 12.95
N PHE A 19 3.91 -11.98 11.77
CA PHE A 19 4.51 -10.65 11.58
C PHE A 19 3.41 -9.61 11.30
N PRO A 20 3.57 -8.39 11.82
CA PRO A 20 2.66 -7.30 11.48
C PRO A 20 2.71 -7.01 9.97
N PRO A 21 1.61 -6.51 9.39
CA PRO A 21 1.61 -6.12 7.99
C PRO A 21 2.62 -5.00 7.73
N LEU A 22 3.33 -5.08 6.61
CA LEU A 22 4.10 -3.96 6.08
C LEU A 22 3.13 -2.99 5.40
N ILE A 23 3.19 -1.73 5.80
CA ILE A 23 2.34 -0.65 5.29
C ILE A 23 3.22 0.43 4.70
N GLU A 24 3.03 0.73 3.43
CA GLU A 24 3.78 1.76 2.71
C GLU A 24 2.81 2.77 2.09
N VAL A 25 3.17 4.06 2.14
CA VAL A 25 2.31 5.16 1.70
C VAL A 25 2.99 5.92 0.57
N PHE A 26 2.27 6.09 -0.53
CA PHE A 26 2.76 6.72 -1.75
C PHE A 26 1.93 7.97 -2.07
N GLY A 27 2.61 9.05 -2.47
CA GLY A 27 1.96 10.25 -3.01
C GLY A 27 1.62 10.14 -4.50
N GLN A 28 2.00 9.05 -5.18
CA GLN A 28 1.75 8.84 -6.60
C GLN A 28 1.18 7.45 -6.85
N ARG A 29 0.04 7.39 -7.55
CA ARG A 29 -0.64 6.14 -7.92
C ARG A 29 0.26 5.17 -8.68
N THR A 30 1.00 5.66 -9.67
CA THR A 30 1.81 4.82 -10.56
C THR A 30 2.96 4.12 -9.82
N LEU A 31 3.54 4.77 -8.81
CA LEU A 31 4.55 4.16 -7.95
C LEU A 31 3.94 3.08 -7.05
N ALA A 32 2.76 3.34 -6.47
CA ALA A 32 2.06 2.34 -5.66
C ALA A 32 1.65 1.11 -6.50
N GLU A 33 1.18 1.31 -7.74
CA GLU A 33 0.83 0.23 -8.66
C GLU A 33 2.07 -0.61 -9.04
N TYR A 34 3.20 0.05 -9.34
CA TYR A 34 4.47 -0.62 -9.61
C TYR A 34 4.90 -1.46 -8.41
N ASP A 35 4.88 -0.90 -7.21
CA ASP A 35 5.35 -1.57 -6.01
C ASP A 35 4.42 -2.74 -5.60
N THR A 36 3.10 -2.53 -5.69
CA THR A 36 2.10 -3.60 -5.48
C THR A 36 2.36 -4.79 -6.39
N LYS A 37 2.62 -4.54 -7.69
CA LYS A 37 2.93 -5.60 -8.65
C LYS A 37 4.26 -6.28 -8.30
N ARG A 38 5.32 -5.49 -8.07
CA ARG A 38 6.65 -6.01 -7.71
C ARG A 38 6.60 -6.94 -6.51
N LYS A 39 5.88 -6.56 -5.44
CA LYS A 39 5.71 -7.38 -4.22
C LYS A 39 4.95 -8.67 -4.49
N ARG A 40 3.86 -8.62 -5.26
CA ARG A 40 3.11 -9.83 -5.67
C ARG A 40 3.97 -10.79 -6.50
N ASP A 41 4.82 -10.25 -7.36
CA ASP A 41 5.70 -11.05 -8.23
C ASP A 41 6.88 -11.66 -7.45
N GLN A 42 7.40 -10.95 -6.44
CA GLN A 42 8.57 -11.38 -5.66
C GLN A 42 8.22 -12.29 -4.47
N GLU A 43 7.02 -12.15 -3.91
CA GLU A 43 6.59 -12.85 -2.69
C GLU A 43 5.17 -13.43 -2.88
N PRO A 44 5.01 -14.47 -3.71
CA PRO A 44 3.70 -15.04 -4.07
C PRO A 44 2.91 -15.64 -2.90
N GLU A 45 3.59 -15.97 -1.79
CA GLU A 45 2.99 -16.43 -0.54
C GLU A 45 2.38 -15.29 0.29
N SER A 46 2.78 -14.05 0.03
CA SER A 46 2.23 -12.87 0.69
C SER A 46 0.92 -12.43 0.04
N ARG A 47 0.07 -11.74 0.81
CA ARG A 47 -1.10 -11.03 0.31
C ARG A 47 -0.78 -9.54 0.25
N VAL A 48 -1.06 -8.94 -0.91
CA VAL A 48 -0.78 -7.51 -1.16
C VAL A 48 -2.03 -6.80 -1.65
N ILE A 49 -2.44 -5.74 -0.98
CA ILE A 49 -3.57 -4.86 -1.34
C ILE A 49 -3.07 -3.43 -1.52
N MET A 50 -3.62 -2.73 -2.52
CA MET A 50 -3.45 -1.28 -2.70
C MET A 50 -4.80 -0.60 -2.45
N GLN A 51 -4.79 0.48 -1.68
CA GLN A 51 -5.98 1.27 -1.37
C GLN A 51 -5.70 2.77 -1.54
N GLU A 52 -6.63 3.48 -2.17
CA GLU A 52 -6.63 4.95 -2.20
C GLU A 52 -7.21 5.49 -0.89
N ALA A 53 -6.56 6.47 -0.28
CA ALA A 53 -6.97 7.09 0.96
C ALA A 53 -6.83 8.62 0.89
N SER A 54 -7.73 9.33 1.56
CA SER A 54 -7.63 10.79 1.73
C SER A 54 -7.01 11.11 3.08
N VAL A 55 -5.97 11.93 3.10
CA VAL A 55 -5.36 12.41 4.35
C VAL A 55 -6.22 13.55 4.91
N ARG A 56 -6.71 13.40 6.13
CA ARG A 56 -7.33 14.48 6.90
C ARG A 56 -6.31 15.03 7.89
N GLN A 57 -6.01 16.33 7.80
CA GLN A 57 -5.25 17.04 8.81
C GLN A 57 -6.19 17.41 9.97
N TRP A 58 -5.78 17.11 11.20
CA TRP A 58 -6.51 17.42 12.44
C TRP A 58 -5.86 18.60 13.16
#